data_AF-A0A0P0ZHI7-F1
#
_entry.id   AF-A0A0P0ZHI7-F1
#
_cell.length_a   1.000
_cell.length_b   1.000
_cell.length_c   1.000
_cell.angle_alpha   90.00
_cell.angle_beta   90.00
_cell.angle_gamma   90.00
#
_symmetry.space_group_name_H-M   'P 1'
#
loop_
_entity.id
_entity.type
_entity.pdbx_description
1 polymer ?
#
loop_
_entity_poly.entity_id
_entity_poly.type
_entity_poly.pdbx_seq_one_letter_code
_entity_poly.pdbx_strand_id
1 'polypeptide(L)'
;MYYLLHCLQGNIKEKASAIENASQALTEEGTLHGATILGSGVEHNAFGRYLMNVYNKKGIFSNKFDSLDDLKSVLEHYFDQVKIQQHGVVAVFTATGKK
;
A
#
# COMPACT_ATOMS: atom_id res chain seq x y z
N MET A 1 -7.07 6.35 2.33
CA MET A 1 -5.67 6.47 1.85
C MET A 1 -5.56 5.95 0.42
N TYR A 2 -5.88 6.78 -0.57
CA TYR A 2 -5.85 6.40 -1.98
C TYR A 2 -4.60 6.95 -2.67
N TYR A 3 -3.88 6.09 -3.39
CA TYR A 3 -2.73 6.45 -4.22
C TYR A 3 -1.64 7.26 -3.50
N LEU A 4 -1.42 6.94 -2.21
CA LEU A 4 -0.41 7.58 -1.38
C LEU A 4 0.80 6.68 -1.11
N LEU A 5 0.57 5.44 -0.66
CA LEU A 5 1.63 4.56 -0.15
C LEU A 5 2.77 4.34 -1.16
N HIS A 6 2.45 4.14 -2.43
CA HIS A 6 3.46 3.93 -3.47
C HIS A 6 4.35 5.16 -3.76
N CYS A 7 4.01 6.35 -3.24
CA CYS A 7 4.79 7.57 -3.34
C CYS A 7 5.66 7.84 -2.11
N LEU A 8 5.34 7.21 -0.97
CA LEU A 8 6.12 7.37 0.26
C LEU A 8 7.47 6.67 0.11
N GLN A 9 8.54 7.27 0.65
CA GLN A 9 9.89 6.73 0.53
C GLN A 9 10.07 5.42 1.32
N GLY A 10 10.91 4.53 0.79
CA GLY A 10 11.32 3.29 1.46
C GLY A 10 10.53 2.07 1.01
N ASN A 11 10.64 0.98 1.76
CA ASN A 11 9.80 -0.21 1.64
C ASN A 11 8.53 -0.08 2.50
N ILE A 12 7.56 -0.98 2.34
CA ILE A 12 6.27 -0.82 3.01
C ILE A 12 6.33 -0.90 4.54
N LYS A 13 7.34 -1.55 5.11
CA LYS A 13 7.56 -1.57 6.57
C LYS A 13 8.05 -0.20 7.07
N GLU A 14 8.88 0.49 6.30
CA GLU A 14 9.29 1.87 6.60
C GLU A 14 8.10 2.84 6.47
N LYS A 15 7.20 2.57 5.51
CA LYS A 15 5.95 3.33 5.30
C LYS A 15 4.85 3.01 6.31
N ALA A 16 5.04 1.98 7.14
CA ALA A 16 4.04 1.50 8.09
C ALA A 16 3.57 2.59 9.05
N SER A 17 4.44 3.54 9.39
CA SER A 17 4.10 4.72 10.20
C SER A 17 2.93 5.54 9.65
N ALA A 18 2.74 5.60 8.32
CA ALA A 18 1.58 6.26 7.73
C ALA A 18 0.28 5.50 8.02
N ILE A 19 0.33 4.17 8.05
CA ILE A 19 -0.81 3.30 8.38
C ILE A 19 -1.08 3.36 9.88
N GLU A 20 -0.05 3.37 10.72
CA GLU A 20 -0.14 3.57 12.16
C GLU A 20 -0.83 4.89 12.51
N ASN A 21 -0.35 6.00 11.95
CA ASN A 21 -0.95 7.31 12.16
C ASN A 21 -2.41 7.36 11.69
N ALA A 22 -2.72 6.69 10.57
CA ALA A 22 -4.10 6.58 10.10
C ALA A 22 -4.96 5.74 11.06
N SER A 23 -4.43 4.66 11.62
CA SER A 23 -5.11 3.83 12.62
C SER A 23 -5.43 4.61 13.89
N GLN A 24 -4.47 5.39 14.40
CA GLN A 24 -4.65 6.23 15.59
C GLN A 24 -5.70 7.33 15.39
N ALA A 25 -5.88 7.82 14.15
CA ALA A 25 -6.89 8.82 13.83
C ALA A 25 -8.31 8.25 13.68
N LEU A 26 -8.48 6.93 13.67
CA LEU A 26 -9.79 6.28 13.58
C LEU A 26 -10.46 6.13 14.95
N THR A 27 -11.79 6.16 14.94
CA THR A 27 -12.60 5.65 16.06
C THR A 27 -12.42 4.13 16.20
N GLU A 28 -12.84 3.55 17.32
CA GLU A 28 -12.78 2.09 17.55
C GLU A 28 -13.50 1.28 16.45
N GLU A 29 -14.62 1.81 15.94
CA GLU A 29 -15.41 1.20 14.86
C GLU A 29 -15.00 1.69 13.45
N GLY A 30 -13.97 2.53 13.37
CA GLY A 30 -13.52 3.13 12.12
C GLY A 30 -12.95 2.10 11.14
N THR A 31 -13.07 2.39 9.84
CA THR A 31 -12.49 1.58 8.77
C THR A 31 -11.54 2.40 7.92
N LEU A 32 -10.30 1.93 7.77
CA LEU A 32 -9.34 2.48 6.82
C LEU A 32 -9.60 1.89 5.43
N HIS A 33 -9.94 2.75 4.48
CA HIS A 33 -10.05 2.38 3.06
C HIS A 33 -8.83 2.87 2.30
N GLY A 34 -8.32 2.10 1.34
CA GLY A 34 -7.24 2.56 0.50
C GLY A 34 -6.99 1.77 -0.77
N ALA A 35 -6.11 2.32 -1.60
CA ALA A 35 -5.59 1.65 -2.77
C ALA A 35 -4.14 2.08 -3.06
N THR A 36 -3.32 1.15 -3.54
CA THR A 36 -1.92 1.44 -3.89
C THR A 36 -1.43 0.59 -5.07
N ILE A 37 -0.46 1.11 -5.81
CA ILE A 37 0.16 0.43 -6.96
C ILE A 37 1.30 -0.45 -6.44
N LEU A 38 1.22 -1.75 -6.70
CA LEU A 38 2.26 -2.72 -6.35
C LEU A 38 3.39 -2.70 -7.38
N GLY A 39 4.63 -2.89 -6.92
CA GLY A 39 5.80 -3.01 -7.79
C GLY A 39 6.43 -4.39 -7.82
N SER A 40 6.15 -5.23 -6.81
CA SER A 40 6.66 -6.59 -6.69
C SER A 40 5.52 -7.62 -6.67
N GLY A 41 5.77 -8.82 -7.20
CA GLY A 41 4.79 -9.90 -7.27
C GLY A 41 3.63 -9.65 -8.26
N VAL A 42 3.74 -8.63 -9.11
CA VAL A 42 2.71 -8.26 -10.11
C VAL A 42 3.32 -8.06 -11.49
N GLU A 43 2.55 -8.38 -12.53
CA GLU A 43 2.97 -8.17 -13.92
C GLU A 43 2.40 -6.88 -14.50
N HIS A 44 3.26 -5.87 -14.62
CA HIS A 44 2.94 -4.66 -15.37
C HIS A 44 3.06 -4.91 -16.88
N ASN A 45 2.17 -4.32 -17.68
CA ASN A 45 2.35 -4.30 -19.14
C ASN A 45 3.56 -3.44 -19.56
N ALA A 46 3.92 -3.44 -20.85
CA ALA A 46 5.13 -2.74 -21.32
C ALA A 46 5.13 -1.24 -20.99
N PHE A 47 3.99 -0.58 -21.14
CA PHE A 47 3.84 0.84 -20.81
C PHE A 47 3.93 1.09 -19.29
N GLY A 48 3.30 0.23 -18.49
CA GLY A 48 3.36 0.26 -17.03
C GLY A 48 4.79 0.07 -16.52
N ARG A 49 5.55 -0.88 -17.07
CA ARG A 49 6.97 -1.07 -16.73
C ARG A 49 7.81 0.17 -17.05
N TYR A 50 7.56 0.80 -18.18
CA TYR A 50 8.22 2.06 -18.55
C TYR A 50 7.92 3.17 -17.53
N LEU A 51 6.64 3.39 -17.19
CA LEU A 51 6.25 4.39 -16.20
C LEU A 51 6.81 4.09 -14.81
N MET A 52 6.76 2.83 -14.37
CA MET A 52 7.33 2.37 -13.10
C MET A 52 8.81 2.71 -13.03
N ASN A 53 9.59 2.47 -14.09
CA ASN A 53 11.02 2.80 -14.13
C ASN A 53 11.25 4.32 -14.07
N VAL A 54 10.53 5.10 -14.88
CA VAL A 54 10.68 6.57 -14.92
C VAL A 54 10.30 7.21 -13.59
N TYR A 55 9.15 6.83 -13.02
CA TYR A 55 8.66 7.44 -11.79
C TYR A 55 9.44 7.00 -10.55
N ASN A 56 9.87 5.73 -10.46
CA ASN A 56 10.77 5.31 -9.37
C ASN A 56 12.15 5.96 -9.49
N LYS A 57 12.70 6.11 -10.70
CA LYS A 57 13.99 6.81 -10.89
C LYS A 57 13.92 8.30 -10.54
N LYS A 58 12.78 8.95 -10.79
CA LYS A 58 12.55 10.36 -10.43
C LYS A 58 12.19 10.56 -8.95
N GLY A 59 11.98 9.49 -8.18
CA GLY A 59 11.52 9.56 -6.79
C GLY A 59 10.06 10.01 -6.62
N ILE A 60 9.28 10.03 -7.71
CA ILE A 60 7.83 10.29 -7.65
C ILE A 60 7.15 9.06 -7.04
N PHE A 61 7.58 7.87 -7.46
CA PHE A 61 7.22 6.61 -6.84
C PHE A 61 8.40 6.07 -6.06
N SER A 62 8.10 5.25 -5.06
CA SER A 62 9.08 4.47 -4.30
C SER A 62 8.45 3.12 -3.96
N ASN A 63 7.91 2.44 -4.97
CA ASN A 63 7.11 1.22 -4.80
C ASN A 63 7.69 -0.01 -5.49
N LYS A 64 8.92 0.09 -6.01
CA LYS A 64 9.59 -1.00 -6.74
C LYS A 64 9.55 -2.35 -6.02
N PHE A 65 9.61 -2.34 -4.70
CA PHE A 65 9.61 -3.55 -3.87
C PHE A 65 8.32 -3.74 -3.07
N ASP A 66 7.31 -2.89 -3.25
CA ASP A 66 6.04 -3.03 -2.56
C ASP A 66 5.30 -4.26 -3.12
N SER A 67 5.11 -5.26 -2.27
CA SER A 67 4.38 -6.50 -2.57
C SER A 67 3.00 -6.51 -1.89
N LEU A 68 2.11 -7.38 -2.37
CA LEU A 68 0.81 -7.61 -1.74
C LEU A 68 0.98 -8.18 -0.32
N ASP A 69 1.92 -9.10 -0.13
CA ASP A 69 2.15 -9.77 1.15
C ASP A 69 2.69 -8.83 2.21
N ASP A 70 3.62 -7.95 1.84
CA ASP A 70 4.14 -6.97 2.79
C ASP A 70 3.05 -5.94 3.16
N LEU A 71 2.23 -5.50 2.20
CA LEU A 71 1.07 -4.62 2.47
C LEU A 71 0.11 -5.29 3.46
N LYS A 72 -0.21 -6.57 3.22
CA LYS A 72 -1.09 -7.36 4.08
C LYS A 72 -0.51 -7.46 5.48
N SER A 73 0.76 -7.83 5.61
CA SER A 73 1.44 -7.97 6.90
C SER A 73 1.42 -6.69 7.71
N VAL A 74 1.65 -5.53 7.08
CA VAL A 74 1.61 -4.24 7.77
C VAL A 74 0.19 -3.88 8.19
N LEU A 75 -0.82 -4.10 7.34
CA LEU A 75 -2.22 -3.84 7.72
C LEU A 75 -2.67 -4.76 8.87
N GLU A 76 -2.34 -6.05 8.82
CA GLU A 76 -2.69 -7.02 9.86
C GLU A 76 -1.96 -6.76 11.18
N HIS A 77 -0.85 -6.01 11.16
CA HIS A 77 -0.18 -5.57 12.36
C HIS A 77 -1.02 -4.56 13.16
N TYR A 78 -1.70 -3.63 12.48
CA TYR A 78 -2.47 -2.55 13.12
C TYR A 78 -3.98 -2.78 13.17
N PHE A 79 -4.50 -3.78 12.45
CA PHE A 79 -5.92 -4.06 12.35
C PHE A 79 -6.20 -5.56 12.53
N ASP A 80 -7.35 -5.88 13.12
CA ASP A 80 -7.82 -7.27 13.28
C ASP A 80 -8.41 -7.84 11.98
N GLN A 81 -9.13 -7.01 11.22
CA GLN A 81 -9.83 -7.44 10.02
C GLN A 81 -9.32 -6.70 8.80
N VAL A 82 -8.56 -7.42 7.96
CA VAL A 82 -8.00 -6.89 6.72
C VAL A 82 -8.58 -7.63 5.52
N LYS A 83 -9.09 -6.89 4.54
CA LYS A 83 -9.48 -7.41 3.23
C LYS A 83 -8.71 -6.68 2.16
N ILE A 84 -8.10 -7.43 1.24
CA ILE A 84 -7.36 -6.89 0.11
C ILE A 84 -7.83 -7.60 -1.16
N GLN A 85 -8.10 -6.82 -2.20
CA GLN A 85 -8.44 -7.30 -3.53
C GLN A 85 -7.44 -6.69 -4.52
N GLN A 86 -6.77 -7.54 -5.29
CA GLN A 86 -5.86 -7.10 -6.33
C GLN A 86 -6.60 -6.97 -7.66
N HIS A 87 -6.55 -5.77 -8.24
CA HIS A 87 -7.08 -5.47 -9.57
C HIS A 87 -5.91 -5.11 -10.49
N GLY A 88 -5.45 -6.09 -11.28
CA GLY A 88 -4.24 -5.95 -12.08
C GLY A 88 -3.02 -5.75 -11.18
N VAL A 89 -2.43 -4.56 -11.19
CA VAL A 89 -1.27 -4.17 -10.36
C VAL A 89 -1.65 -3.30 -9.16
N VAL A 90 -2.93 -3.03 -8.95
CA VAL A 90 -3.43 -2.20 -7.85
C VAL A 90 -4.00 -3.09 -6.76
N ALA A 91 -3.53 -2.91 -5.52
CA ALA A 91 -4.17 -3.48 -4.34
C ALA A 91 -5.20 -2.48 -3.80
N VAL A 92 -6.45 -2.91 -3.68
CA VAL A 92 -7.54 -2.17 -3.02
C VAL A 92 -7.82 -2.85 -1.70
N PHE A 93 -7.90 -2.09 -0.60
CA PHE A 93 -8.01 -2.67 0.73
C PHE A 93 -8.98 -1.93 1.64
N THR A 94 -9.47 -2.68 2.62
CA THR A 94 -10.18 -2.19 3.80
C THR A 94 -9.58 -2.83 5.05
N ALA A 95 -9.37 -2.04 6.10
CA ALA A 95 -8.88 -2.52 7.39
C ALA A 95 -9.70 -1.92 8.53
N THR A 96 -10.15 -2.75 9.47
CA THR A 96 -11.07 -2.38 10.57
C THR A 96 -10.71 -3.14 11.85
N GLY A 97 -11.12 -2.61 13.00
CA GLY A 97 -10.74 -3.09 14.33
C GLY A 97 -9.29 -2.74 14.61
N LYS A 98 -9.02 -1.46 14.90
CA LYS A 98 -7.66 -1.01 15.22
C LYS A 98 -7.15 -1.69 16.49
N LYS A 99 -5.85 -1.99 16.53
CA LYS A 99 -5.13 -2.61 17.66
C LYS A 99 -4.39 -1.58 18.50
#